data_AF-B2W4X8-F1
#
_entry.id   AF-B2W4X8-F1
#
_cell.length_a   1.000
_cell.length_b   1.000
_cell.length_c   1.000
_cell.angle_alpha   90.00
_cell.angle_beta   90.00
_cell.angle_gamma   90.00
#
_symmetry.space_group_name_H-M   'P 1'
#
loop_
_entity.id
_entity.type
_entity.pdbx_description
1 polymer ?
#
loop_
_entity_poly.entity_id
_entity_poly.type
_entity_poly.pdbx_seq_one_letter_code
_entity_poly.pdbx_strand_id
1 'polypeptide(L)'
;MQLLLPVLLVTNILGLASACTQWQIFYRTKSYACELDAGAHRNLCNQMPGKYLIYNADNQGRLGTDITASTFCDPCSQRGQRCYCLVQFWRYSEWISSYIPPFEDNTWRIDSSIPAGRFSEKTVDC
;
A
#
# COMPACT_ATOMS: atom_id res chain seq x y z
N MET A 1 39.33 -20.61 2.66
CA MET A 1 37.92 -20.95 2.98
C MET A 1 37.33 -20.13 4.15
N GLN A 2 38.11 -19.38 4.94
CA GLN A 2 37.61 -18.60 6.09
C GLN A 2 36.82 -17.32 5.76
N LEU A 3 36.81 -16.86 4.50
CA LEU A 3 36.13 -15.63 4.07
C LEU A 3 34.70 -15.82 3.54
N LEU A 4 34.25 -17.07 3.33
CA LEU A 4 32.90 -17.35 2.80
C LEU A 4 31.80 -17.25 3.87
N LEU A 5 32.11 -17.64 5.11
CA LEU A 5 31.20 -17.58 6.25
C LEU A 5 30.70 -16.16 6.59
N PRO A 6 31.54 -15.11 6.68
CA PRO A 6 31.06 -13.77 6.99
C PRO A 6 30.21 -13.18 5.86
N VAL A 7 30.51 -13.48 4.60
CA VAL A 7 29.71 -13.01 3.45
C VAL A 7 28.31 -13.63 3.48
N LEU A 8 28.22 -14.94 3.71
CA LEU A 8 26.93 -15.64 3.87
C LEU A 8 26.11 -15.11 5.05
N LEU A 9 26.75 -14.78 6.17
CA LEU A 9 26.07 -14.24 7.35
C LEU A 9 25.48 -12.85 7.07
N VAL A 10 26.25 -11.98 6.41
CA VAL A 10 25.81 -10.60 6.09
C VAL A 10 24.69 -10.62 5.05
N THR A 11 24.73 -11.50 4.04
CA THR A 11 23.64 -11.62 3.06
C THR A 11 22.32 -12.11 3.68
N ASN A 12 22.38 -12.99 4.68
CA ASN A 12 21.16 -13.49 5.34
C ASN A 12 20.54 -12.43 6.27
N ILE A 13 21.36 -11.65 6.99
CA ILE A 13 20.86 -10.61 7.91
C ILE A 13 20.24 -9.44 7.12
N LEU A 14 20.85 -9.03 6.00
CA LEU A 14 20.27 -8.01 5.12
C LEU A 14 18.99 -8.49 4.44
N GLY A 15 18.92 -9.78 4.07
CA GLY A 15 17.70 -10.39 3.51
C GLY A 15 16.53 -10.37 4.50
N LEU A 16 16.77 -10.67 5.77
CA LEU A 16 15.74 -10.70 6.82
C LEU A 16 15.21 -9.31 7.20
N ALA A 17 16.07 -8.29 7.27
CA ALA A 17 15.64 -6.91 7.57
C ALA A 17 14.80 -6.28 6.43
N SER A 18 14.98 -6.75 5.20
CA SER A 18 14.28 -6.27 4.01
C SER A 18 12.85 -6.82 3.87
N ALA A 19 12.47 -7.81 4.68
CA ALA A 19 11.28 -8.62 4.46
C ALA A 19 9.97 -8.00 5.00
N CYS A 20 10.01 -6.88 5.73
CA CYS A 20 8.85 -6.43 6.53
C CYS A 20 8.64 -4.91 6.56
N THR A 21 8.87 -4.25 5.44
CA THR A 21 8.47 -2.85 5.26
C THR A 21 7.00 -2.82 4.87
N GLN A 22 6.20 -2.11 5.66
CA GLN A 22 4.79 -1.83 5.34
C GLN A 22 4.72 -0.45 4.70
N TRP A 23 4.28 -0.43 3.45
CA TRP A 23 4.05 0.80 2.70
C TRP A 23 2.56 1.00 2.48
N GLN A 24 2.17 2.23 2.18
CA GLN A 24 0.77 2.56 1.95
C GLN A 24 0.59 3.69 0.95
N ILE A 25 -0.60 3.72 0.37
CA ILE A 25 -1.11 4.82 -0.44
C ILE A 25 -2.58 5.06 -0.10
N PHE A 26 -2.96 6.33 0.00
CA PHE A 26 -4.32 6.74 0.32
C PHE A 26 -5.02 7.32 -0.90
N TYR A 27 -6.26 6.89 -1.07
CA TYR A 27 -7.20 7.44 -2.02
C TYR A 27 -8.40 8.02 -1.29
N ARG A 28 -9.02 9.02 -1.91
CA ARG A 28 -10.31 9.59 -1.49
C ARG A 28 -11.25 9.66 -2.68
N THR A 29 -12.55 9.64 -2.42
CA THR A 29 -13.55 9.77 -3.49
C THR A 29 -13.48 11.13 -4.18
N LYS A 30 -13.68 11.16 -5.50
CA LYS A 30 -13.80 12.39 -6.30
C LYS A 30 -15.14 13.09 -6.08
N SER A 31 -16.21 12.32 -5.89
CA SER A 31 -17.54 12.79 -5.48
C SER A 31 -17.74 12.78 -3.96
N TYR A 32 -18.82 13.42 -3.51
CA TYR A 32 -19.30 13.25 -2.14
C TYR A 32 -19.82 11.82 -1.97
N ALA A 33 -19.48 11.22 -0.83
CA ALA A 33 -19.88 9.87 -0.42
C ALA A 33 -19.77 9.78 1.10
N CYS A 34 -20.62 9.01 1.76
CA CYS A 34 -20.57 8.81 3.21
C CYS A 34 -20.70 7.35 3.61
N GLU A 35 -20.78 7.09 4.92
CA GLU A 35 -20.95 5.76 5.51
C GLU A 35 -22.12 4.94 4.93
N LEU A 36 -23.20 5.57 4.42
CA LEU A 36 -24.29 4.86 3.75
C LEU A 36 -23.87 4.25 2.40
N ASP A 37 -22.88 4.84 1.73
CA ASP A 37 -22.31 4.36 0.46
C ASP A 37 -21.14 3.39 0.69
N ALA A 38 -20.80 3.08 1.95
CA ALA A 38 -19.60 2.35 2.31
C ALA A 38 -19.51 0.96 1.65
N GLY A 39 -20.65 0.28 1.46
CA GLY A 39 -20.67 -1.04 0.80
C GLY A 39 -20.16 -1.00 -0.65
N ALA A 40 -20.63 -0.03 -1.42
CA ALA A 40 -20.21 0.14 -2.82
C ALA A 40 -18.72 0.54 -2.90
N HIS A 41 -18.31 1.51 -2.08
CA HIS A 41 -16.93 1.96 -2.05
C HIS A 41 -15.95 0.91 -1.50
N ARG A 42 -16.38 0.06 -0.56
CA ARG A 42 -15.59 -1.08 -0.10
C ARG A 42 -15.29 -2.07 -1.22
N ASN A 43 -16.30 -2.39 -2.03
CA ASN A 43 -16.11 -3.28 -3.17
C ASN A 43 -15.15 -2.68 -4.21
N LEU A 44 -15.25 -1.38 -4.48
CA LEU A 44 -14.33 -0.68 -5.39
C LEU A 44 -12.90 -0.61 -4.83
N CYS A 45 -12.76 -0.34 -3.53
CA CYS A 45 -11.45 -0.32 -2.87
C CYS A 45 -10.78 -1.71 -2.87
N ASN A 46 -11.55 -2.78 -2.67
CA ASN A 46 -11.05 -4.15 -2.73
C ASN A 46 -10.56 -4.59 -4.12
N GLN A 47 -10.84 -3.82 -5.18
CA GLN A 47 -10.27 -4.06 -6.51
C GLN A 47 -8.85 -3.48 -6.65
N MET A 48 -8.46 -2.53 -5.78
CA MET A 48 -7.16 -1.87 -5.85
C MET A 48 -5.99 -2.84 -5.67
N PRO A 49 -6.01 -3.78 -4.71
CA PRO A 49 -4.96 -4.80 -4.61
C PRO A 49 -4.74 -5.58 -5.91
N GLY A 50 -5.82 -5.95 -6.61
CA GLY A 50 -5.74 -6.63 -7.90
C GLY A 50 -5.02 -5.80 -8.96
N LYS A 51 -5.34 -4.50 -9.07
CA LYS A 51 -4.64 -3.58 -9.98
C LYS A 51 -3.14 -3.51 -9.67
N TYR A 52 -2.79 -3.43 -8.39
CA TYR A 52 -1.40 -3.39 -7.95
C TYR A 52 -0.67 -4.71 -8.16
N LEU A 53 -1.31 -5.86 -7.97
CA LEU A 53 -0.71 -7.17 -8.22
C LEU A 53 -0.37 -7.36 -9.70
N ILE A 54 -1.22 -6.89 -10.62
CA ILE A 54 -0.94 -6.91 -12.06
C ILE A 54 0.29 -6.05 -12.36
N TYR A 55 0.30 -4.79 -11.93
CA TYR A 55 1.47 -3.93 -12.09
C TYR A 55 2.72 -4.54 -11.45
N ASN A 56 2.58 -5.20 -10.30
CA ASN A 56 3.69 -5.78 -9.58
C ASN A 56 4.35 -6.93 -10.35
N ALA A 57 3.56 -7.75 -11.04
CA ALA A 57 4.06 -8.82 -11.90
C ALA A 57 4.94 -8.27 -13.03
N ASP A 58 4.55 -7.14 -13.61
CA ASP A 58 5.32 -6.46 -14.67
C ASP A 58 6.55 -5.70 -14.14
N ASN A 59 6.65 -5.51 -12.82
CA ASN A 59 7.67 -4.69 -12.15
C ASN A 59 8.48 -5.49 -11.12
N GLN A 60 8.80 -6.76 -11.43
CA GLN A 60 9.71 -7.62 -10.66
C GLN A 60 9.29 -7.87 -9.21
N GLY A 61 7.99 -7.83 -8.90
CA GLY A 61 7.51 -8.10 -7.54
C GLY A 61 7.79 -6.98 -6.53
N ARG A 62 8.23 -5.80 -7.00
CA ARG A 62 8.63 -4.65 -6.19
C ARG A 62 7.65 -4.22 -5.09
N LEU A 63 6.36 -4.22 -5.35
CA LEU A 63 5.32 -3.79 -4.40
C LEU A 63 5.02 -4.84 -3.33
N GLY A 64 5.66 -6.01 -3.38
CA GLY A 64 5.37 -7.13 -2.49
C GLY A 64 4.17 -7.98 -2.95
N THR A 65 4.10 -9.19 -2.43
CA THR A 65 3.09 -10.18 -2.82
C THR A 65 1.79 -10.06 -2.05
N ASP A 66 1.83 -9.43 -0.87
CA ASP A 66 0.69 -9.27 0.01
C ASP A 66 0.28 -7.80 0.02
N ILE A 67 -0.82 -7.52 -0.67
CA ILE A 67 -1.38 -6.19 -0.86
C ILE A 67 -2.81 -6.23 -0.36
N THR A 68 -3.11 -5.39 0.62
CA THR A 68 -4.44 -5.33 1.24
C THR A 68 -5.05 -3.97 1.01
N ALA A 69 -6.38 -3.88 1.13
CA ALA A 69 -7.09 -2.63 1.04
C ALA A 69 -8.14 -2.53 2.15
N SER A 70 -8.30 -1.32 2.69
CA SER A 70 -9.25 -0.98 3.73
C SER A 70 -10.00 0.28 3.36
N THR A 71 -11.29 0.33 3.68
CA THR A 71 -12.16 1.46 3.35
C THR A 71 -12.72 2.08 4.62
N PHE A 72 -12.77 3.39 4.65
CA PHE A 72 -13.42 4.17 5.71
C PHE A 72 -14.18 5.32 5.07
N CYS A 73 -15.30 5.72 5.66
CA CYS A 73 -16.14 6.79 5.13
C CYS A 73 -16.52 7.76 6.23
N ASP A 74 -16.63 9.04 5.87
CA ASP A 74 -17.12 10.08 6.76
C ASP A 74 -18.62 9.85 7.07
N PRO A 75 -19.10 10.27 8.25
CA PRO A 75 -20.52 10.28 8.57
C PRO A 75 -21.31 11.15 7.60
N CYS A 76 -22.55 10.75 7.27
CA CYS A 76 -23.37 11.53 6.32
C CYS A 76 -23.79 12.91 6.85
N SER A 77 -23.67 13.14 8.16
CA SER A 77 -23.94 14.43 8.80
C SER A 77 -22.83 15.47 8.59
N GLN A 78 -21.65 15.04 8.15
CA GLN A 78 -20.51 15.92 7.93
C GLN A 78 -20.62 16.63 6.57
N ARG A 79 -20.35 17.93 6.54
CA ARG A 79 -20.32 18.68 5.27
C ARG A 79 -19.11 18.25 4.45
N GLY A 80 -19.38 17.78 3.24
CA GLY A 80 -18.33 17.43 2.28
C GLY A 80 -17.74 16.05 2.49
N GLN A 81 -18.53 15.15 3.09
CA GLN A 81 -18.26 13.74 3.31
C GLN A 81 -17.54 13.07 2.15
N ARG A 82 -16.57 12.22 2.48
CA ARG A 82 -15.85 11.37 1.52
C ARG A 82 -15.77 9.94 2.03
N CYS A 83 -15.56 9.04 1.09
CA CYS A 83 -14.98 7.73 1.40
C CYS A 83 -13.51 7.73 1.02
N TYR A 84 -12.75 6.90 1.70
CA TYR A 84 -11.31 6.77 1.56
C TYR A 84 -10.96 5.30 1.41
N CYS A 85 -9.91 5.05 0.63
CA CYS A 85 -9.36 3.72 0.39
C CYS A 85 -7.88 3.76 0.72
N LEU A 86 -7.51 3.02 1.77
CA LEU A 86 -6.14 2.77 2.17
C LEU A 86 -5.70 1.46 1.52
N VAL A 87 -4.67 1.52 0.68
CA VAL A 87 -4.01 0.33 0.15
C VAL A 87 -2.67 0.16 0.86
N GLN A 88 -2.43 -1.03 1.41
CA GLN A 88 -1.21 -1.37 2.14
C GLN A 88 -0.43 -2.43 1.38
N PHE A 89 0.88 -2.27 1.36
CA PHE A 89 1.83 -3.15 0.71
C PHE A 89 2.72 -3.78 1.77
N TRP A 90 2.71 -5.09 1.85
CA TRP A 90 3.57 -5.85 2.73
C TRP A 90 4.76 -6.41 1.95
N ARG A 91 5.94 -6.38 2.58
CA ARG A 91 7.21 -6.84 1.98
C ARG A 91 7.61 -6.01 0.74
N TYR A 92 7.43 -4.69 0.85
CA TYR A 92 7.73 -3.77 -0.23
C TYR A 92 9.25 -3.62 -0.46
N SER A 93 9.71 -3.83 -1.69
CA SER A 93 11.13 -3.73 -2.05
C SER A 93 11.58 -2.28 -2.23
N GLU A 94 11.76 -1.57 -1.12
CA GLU A 94 12.11 -0.14 -1.11
C GLU A 94 13.45 0.18 -1.79
N TRP A 95 14.38 -0.79 -1.86
CA TRP A 95 15.67 -0.64 -2.53
C TRP A 95 15.57 -0.54 -4.06
N ILE A 96 14.46 -0.97 -4.66
CA ILE A 96 14.23 -0.83 -6.11
C ILE A 96 13.69 0.57 -6.42
N SER A 97 12.65 1.00 -5.69
CA SER A 97 12.09 2.33 -5.78
C SER A 97 11.11 2.60 -4.64
N SER A 98 11.10 3.83 -4.12
CA SER A 98 10.10 4.33 -3.16
C SER A 98 8.82 4.84 -3.83
N TYR A 99 8.75 4.85 -5.17
CA TYR A 99 7.58 5.34 -5.89
C TYR A 99 6.46 4.31 -5.97
N ILE A 100 5.27 4.64 -5.47
CA ILE A 100 4.06 3.83 -5.65
C ILE A 100 3.24 4.45 -6.79
N PRO A 101 2.91 3.69 -7.86
CA PRO A 101 2.13 4.26 -8.95
C PRO A 101 0.70 4.61 -8.49
N PRO A 102 0.20 5.80 -8.83
CA PRO A 102 -1.21 6.15 -8.69
C PRO A 102 -2.09 5.29 -9.61
N PHE A 103 -3.22 4.82 -9.11
CA PHE A 103 -4.32 4.29 -9.92
C PHE A 103 -5.58 5.11 -9.68
N GLU A 104 -5.60 6.32 -10.24
CA GLU A 104 -6.82 7.14 -10.22
C GLU A 104 -7.82 6.65 -11.26
N ASP A 105 -9.11 6.71 -10.90
CA ASP A 105 -10.21 6.39 -11.81
C ASP A 105 -11.37 7.37 -11.60
N ASN A 106 -12.56 7.06 -12.12
CA ASN A 106 -13.72 7.94 -11.96
C ASN A 106 -14.17 8.10 -10.50
N THR A 107 -13.81 7.15 -9.63
CA THR A 107 -14.18 7.14 -8.21
C THR A 107 -13.05 7.68 -7.35
N TRP A 108 -11.84 7.16 -7.52
CA TRP A 108 -10.72 7.39 -6.62
C TRP A 108 -9.74 8.42 -7.18
N ARG A 109 -9.29 9.33 -6.31
CA ARG A 109 -8.12 10.20 -6.53
C ARG A 109 -7.14 10.03 -5.38
N ILE A 110 -5.86 10.28 -5.60
CA ILE A 110 -4.89 10.28 -4.48
C ILE A 110 -5.30 11.34 -3.45
N ASP A 111 -5.21 10.97 -2.18
CA ASP A 111 -5.32 11.94 -1.10
C ASP A 111 -3.95 12.58 -0.84
N SER A 112 -3.74 13.77 -1.37
CA SER A 112 -2.50 14.53 -1.18
C SER A 112 -2.26 14.95 0.27
N SER A 113 -3.25 14.84 1.16
CA SER A 113 -3.07 15.16 2.58
C SER A 113 -2.31 14.07 3.35
N ILE A 114 -2.30 12.83 2.83
CA ILE A 114 -1.56 11.71 3.41
C ILE A 114 -0.62 11.17 2.34
N PRO A 115 0.68 11.50 2.39
CA PRO A 115 1.61 11.07 1.35
C PRO A 115 1.72 9.55 1.32
N ALA A 116 1.86 8.99 0.12
CA ALA A 116 2.23 7.60 -0.06
C ALA A 116 3.62 7.38 0.54
N GLY A 117 3.79 6.30 1.29
CA GLY A 117 5.02 6.11 2.04
C GLY A 117 4.96 4.95 3.03
N ARG A 118 6.00 4.84 3.83
CA ARG A 118 6.12 3.82 4.88
C ARG A 118 5.10 4.09 6.00
N PHE A 119 4.33 3.07 6.39
CA PHE A 119 3.31 3.17 7.45
C PHE A 119 3.90 3.35 8.85
N SER A 120 5.10 2.81 9.09
CA SER A 120 5.81 2.86 10.37
C SER A 120 7.32 2.78 10.14
N GLU A 121 8.10 3.61 10.85
CA GLU A 121 9.56 3.50 10.87
C GLU A 121 10.04 2.17 11.46
N LYS A 122 9.23 1.53 12.31
CA LYS A 122 9.54 0.20 12.84
C LYS A 122 9.30 -0.85 11.76
N THR A 123 10.36 -1.54 11.37
CA THR A 123 10.31 -2.84 10.71
C THR A 123 9.52 -3.78 11.63
N VAL A 124 8.40 -4.32 11.16
CA VAL A 124 7.59 -5.28 11.93
C VAL A 124 8.29 -6.63 11.85
N ASP A 125 8.37 -7.40 12.93
CA ASP A 125 8.86 -8.78 12.85
C ASP A 125 7.87 -9.61 12.02
N CYS A 126 8.36 -10.13 10.88
CA CYS A 126 7.81 -11.30 10.22
C CYS A 126 8.83 -12.46 10.43
#